data_AF-A0A920PFQ7-F1
#
_entry.id   AF-A0A920PFQ7-F1
#
_cell.length_a   1.000
_cell.length_b   1.000
_cell.length_c   1.000
_cell.angle_alpha   90.00
_cell.angle_beta   90.00
_cell.angle_gamma   90.00
#
_symmetry.space_group_name_H-M   'P 1'
#
loop_
_entity.id
_entity.type
_entity.pdbx_description
1 polymer ?
#
loop_
_entity_poly.entity_id
_entity_poly.type
_entity_poly.pdbx_seq_one_letter_code
_entity_poly.pdbx_strand_id
1 'polypeptide(L)'
;MAYECKVYDKKGKTKKNITKSELTKSSQEFFNQRSLKKSKLFYKNFKRTRYDVKKGKKFYNKTCVVCQKEFHPRHPNSKYCSHECQKILYLAKKKKGNPG
;
A
#
# COMPACT_ATOMS: atom_id res chain seq x y z
N MET A 1 -6.41 23.70 -8.27
CA MET A 1 -5.37 22.80 -8.83
C MET A 1 -5.49 22.81 -10.34
N ALA A 2 -4.61 23.54 -11.03
CA ALA A 2 -4.53 23.52 -12.49
C ALA A 2 -3.78 22.24 -12.91
N TYR A 3 -4.34 21.49 -13.86
CA TYR A 3 -3.70 20.28 -14.39
C TYR A 3 -2.93 20.68 -15.65
N GLU A 4 -1.60 20.54 -15.62
CA GLU A 4 -0.75 20.74 -16.80
C GLU A 4 -0.60 19.40 -17.52
N CYS A 5 -0.96 19.36 -18.80
CA CYS A 5 -0.90 18.14 -19.61
C CYS A 5 0.36 18.16 -20.49
N LYS A 6 1.34 17.30 -20.17
CA LYS A 6 2.58 17.17 -20.95
C LYS A 6 2.32 16.34 -22.20
N VAL A 7 2.60 16.89 -23.38
CA VAL A 7 2.55 16.19 -24.67
C VAL A 7 3.96 15.77 -25.05
N TYR A 8 4.13 14.52 -25.48
CA TYR A 8 5.42 13.94 -25.82
C TYR A 8 5.51 13.58 -27.32
N ASP A 9 6.73 13.60 -27.86
CA ASP A 9 7.09 13.05 -29.17
C ASP A 9 6.93 11.54 -29.25
N LYS A 10 6.92 11.00 -30.48
CA LYS A 10 7.10 9.56 -30.75
C LYS A 10 8.40 8.99 -30.14
N LYS A 11 9.38 9.85 -29.84
CA LYS A 11 10.65 9.53 -29.18
C LYS A 11 10.62 9.75 -27.65
N GLY A 12 9.46 10.05 -27.06
CA GLY A 12 9.29 10.25 -25.62
C GLY A 12 9.80 11.58 -25.04
N LYS A 13 10.29 12.52 -25.87
CA LYS A 13 10.69 13.87 -25.43
C LYS A 13 9.46 14.78 -25.27
N THR A 14 9.44 15.65 -24.27
CA THR A 14 8.32 16.56 -24.05
C THR A 14 8.28 17.65 -25.13
N LYS A 15 7.18 17.72 -25.89
CA LYS A 15 6.91 18.77 -26.89
C LYS A 15 6.41 20.06 -26.28
N LYS A 16 5.41 19.94 -25.41
CA LYS A 16 4.67 21.09 -24.87
C LYS A 16 3.90 20.70 -23.62
N ASN A 17 3.73 21.66 -22.72
CA ASN A 17 2.82 21.56 -21.59
C ASN A 17 1.58 22.37 -21.96
N ILE A 18 0.42 21.72 -22.06
CA ILE A 18 -0.85 22.35 -22.38
C ILE A 18 -1.59 22.66 -21.08
N THR A 19 -2.05 23.89 -20.94
CA THR A 19 -2.87 24.33 -19.80
C THR A 19 -4.36 24.14 -20.07
N LYS A 20 -5.20 24.16 -19.03
CA LYS A 20 -6.65 23.89 -19.14
C LYS A 20 -7.37 24.81 -20.13
N SER A 21 -6.91 26.05 -20.26
CA SER A 21 -7.45 27.08 -21.16
C SER A 21 -7.13 26.83 -22.64
N GLU A 22 -6.11 26.05 -22.95
CA GLU A 22 -5.63 25.81 -24.32
C GLU A 22 -6.15 24.48 -24.91
N LEU A 23 -6.96 23.74 -24.15
CA LEU A 23 -7.60 22.51 -24.60
C LEU A 23 -8.77 22.83 -25.54
N THR A 24 -8.62 22.43 -26.80
CA THR A 24 -9.68 22.46 -27.83
C THR A 24 -10.92 21.66 -27.40
N LYS A 25 -12.10 21.98 -27.95
CA LYS A 25 -13.34 21.22 -27.71
C LYS A 25 -13.17 19.72 -28.01
N SER A 26 -12.43 19.38 -29.07
CA SER A 26 -12.10 18.00 -29.46
C SER A 26 -11.26 17.24 -28.41
N SER A 27 -10.40 17.94 -27.67
CA SER A 27 -9.62 17.33 -26.60
C SER A 27 -10.42 17.17 -25.30
N GLN A 28 -11.41 18.04 -25.04
CA GLN A 28 -12.41 17.81 -23.99
C GLN A 28 -13.31 16.60 -24.29
N GLU A 29 -13.70 16.41 -25.55
CA GLU A 29 -14.45 15.22 -26.00
C GLU A 29 -13.64 13.93 -25.84
N PHE A 30 -12.33 13.96 -26.11
CA PHE A 30 -11.43 12.83 -25.84
C PHE A 30 -11.47 12.41 -24.37
N PHE A 31 -11.37 13.34 -23.42
CA PHE A 31 -11.49 13.06 -21.97
C PHE A 31 -12.88 12.57 -21.53
N ASN A 32 -13.92 12.76 -22.35
CA ASN A 32 -15.28 12.31 -22.11
C ASN A 32 -15.59 10.93 -22.71
N GLN A 33 -14.63 10.31 -23.43
CA GLN A 33 -14.77 8.98 -23.98
C GLN A 33 -15.08 7.93 -22.90
N ARG A 34 -15.95 6.97 -23.22
CA ARG A 34 -16.43 5.93 -22.30
C ARG A 34 -15.29 5.07 -21.74
N SER A 35 -14.24 4.85 -22.51
CA SER A 35 -12.98 4.18 -22.12
C SER A 35 -12.29 4.90 -20.95
N LEU A 36 -12.27 6.24 -20.98
CA LEU A 36 -11.66 7.08 -19.95
C LEU A 36 -12.58 7.37 -18.76
N LYS A 37 -13.89 7.12 -18.88
CA LYS A 37 -14.82 7.23 -17.72
C LYS A 37 -14.45 6.24 -16.61
N LYS A 38 -14.06 5.02 -16.97
CA LYS A 38 -13.66 3.98 -16.00
C LYS A 38 -12.35 4.35 -15.29
N SER A 39 -11.37 4.87 -16.02
CA SER A 39 -10.11 5.35 -15.43
C SER A 39 -10.33 6.61 -14.59
N LYS A 40 -11.15 7.57 -15.03
CA LYS A 40 -11.52 8.77 -14.26
C LYS A 40 -12.26 8.42 -12.96
N LEU A 41 -13.19 7.47 -13.01
CA LEU A 41 -13.84 6.93 -11.81
C LEU A 41 -12.84 6.21 -10.90
N PHE A 42 -11.94 5.41 -11.48
CA PHE A 42 -10.86 4.76 -10.74
C PHE A 42 -10.00 5.80 -10.02
N TYR A 43 -9.47 6.84 -10.68
CA TYR A 43 -8.70 7.91 -10.04
C TYR A 43 -9.50 8.72 -9.02
N LYS A 44 -10.79 9.00 -9.28
CA LYS A 44 -11.69 9.69 -8.35
C LYS A 44 -11.92 8.85 -7.08
N ASN A 45 -12.00 7.54 -7.23
CA ASN A 45 -12.13 6.59 -6.12
C ASN A 45 -10.78 6.31 -5.43
N PHE A 46 -9.66 6.37 -6.16
CA PHE A 46 -8.31 6.18 -5.62
C PHE A 46 -7.89 7.35 -4.74
N LYS A 47 -8.28 8.59 -5.09
CA LYS A 47 -8.17 9.74 -4.15
C LYS A 47 -9.00 9.58 -2.87
N ARG A 48 -9.85 8.55 -2.76
CA ARG A 48 -10.62 8.20 -1.55
C ARG A 48 -10.06 7.04 -0.75
N THR A 49 -8.99 6.36 -1.17
CA THR A 49 -8.11 5.71 -0.17
C THR A 49 -7.28 6.80 0.48
N ARG A 50 -7.98 7.71 1.17
CA ARG A 50 -7.44 8.30 2.37
C ARG A 50 -6.85 7.12 3.12
N TYR A 51 -5.58 7.26 3.44
CA TYR A 51 -4.91 6.53 4.49
C TYR A 51 -5.87 6.57 5.70
N ASP A 52 -6.79 5.61 5.78
CA ASP A 52 -7.52 5.32 7.00
C ASP A 52 -6.44 4.72 7.89
N VAL A 53 -5.57 5.58 8.42
CA VAL A 53 -4.89 5.34 9.67
C VAL A 53 -6.07 5.10 10.60
N LYS A 54 -6.48 3.84 10.76
CA LYS A 54 -7.46 3.43 11.75
C LYS A 54 -6.86 3.86 13.09
N LYS A 55 -7.15 5.10 13.50
CA LYS A 55 -6.84 5.69 14.81
C LYS A 55 -7.47 4.75 15.83
N GLY A 56 -6.67 3.82 16.36
CA GLY A 56 -7.19 2.78 17.26
C GLY A 56 -6.55 1.40 17.16
N LYS A 57 -5.65 1.13 16.20
CA LYS A 57 -4.82 -0.09 16.29
C LYS A 57 -3.82 0.08 17.44
N LYS A 58 -4.17 -0.43 18.62
CA LYS A 58 -3.25 -0.54 19.76
C LYS A 58 -2.17 -1.56 19.41
N PHE A 59 -0.92 -1.11 19.42
CA PHE A 59 0.25 -1.98 19.43
C PHE A 59 0.72 -2.13 20.88
N TYR A 60 1.16 -3.32 21.23
CA TYR A 60 1.72 -3.61 22.56
C TYR A 60 3.23 -3.63 22.44
N ASN A 61 3.96 -3.18 23.47
CA ASN A 61 5.41 -3.36 23.52
C ASN A 61 5.68 -4.67 24.27
N LYS A 62 6.36 -5.62 23.61
CA LYS A 62 6.65 -6.93 24.19
C LYS A 62 8.04 -7.41 23.81
N THR A 63 8.55 -8.33 24.62
CA THR A 63 9.83 -9.00 24.36
C THR A 63 9.59 -10.41 23.85
N CYS A 64 10.29 -10.80 22.79
CA CYS A 64 10.15 -12.13 22.22
C CYS A 64 10.73 -13.19 23.17
N VAL A 65 9.98 -14.27 23.42
CA VAL A 65 10.42 -15.38 24.30
C VAL A 65 11.65 -16.13 23.76
N VAL A 66 11.92 -16.07 22.45
CA VAL A 66 12.98 -16.86 21.80
C VAL A 66 14.26 -16.06 21.60
N CYS A 67 14.17 -14.88 20.99
CA CYS A 67 15.34 -14.06 20.68
C CYS A 67 15.54 -12.88 21.64
N GLN A 68 14.64 -12.69 22.60
CA GLN A 68 14.67 -11.61 23.60
C GLN A 68 14.67 -10.19 23.01
N LYS A 69 14.34 -10.04 21.72
CA LYS A 69 14.21 -8.73 21.07
C LYS A 69 12.85 -8.09 21.37
N GLU A 70 12.83 -6.78 21.50
CA GLU A 70 11.61 -6.00 21.58
C GLU A 70 10.85 -6.02 20.24
N PHE A 71 9.54 -6.18 20.31
CA PHE A 71 8.66 -6.17 19.13
C PHE A 71 7.28 -5.61 19.47
N HIS A 72 6.58 -5.16 18.42
CA HIS A 72 5.30 -4.46 18.54
C HIS A 72 4.14 -5.28 17.97
N PRO A 73 3.61 -6.29 18.69
CA PRO A 73 2.52 -7.10 18.17
C PRO A 73 1.20 -6.34 18.08
N ARG A 74 0.41 -6.75 17.10
CA ARG A 74 -0.99 -6.31 16.93
C ARG A 74 -1.93 -6.94 17.96
N HIS A 75 -1.61 -8.13 18.45
CA HIS A 75 -2.44 -8.87 19.41
C HIS A 75 -1.74 -8.99 20.76
N PRO A 76 -2.46 -8.85 21.88
CA PRO A 76 -1.87 -8.95 23.21
C PRO A 76 -1.36 -10.36 23.53
N ASN A 77 -1.77 -11.40 22.81
CA ASN A 77 -1.36 -12.78 23.08
C ASN A 77 -0.13 -13.22 22.25
N SER A 78 0.40 -12.36 21.39
CA SER A 78 1.61 -12.66 20.61
C SER A 78 2.83 -12.78 21.53
N LYS A 79 3.55 -13.91 21.44
CA LYS A 79 4.73 -14.23 22.26
C LYS A 79 6.05 -14.15 21.50
N TYR A 80 6.00 -14.04 20.17
CA TYR A 80 7.14 -14.16 19.27
C TYR A 80 7.16 -13.03 18.25
N CYS A 81 8.37 -12.55 17.92
CA CYS A 81 8.56 -11.46 16.97
C CYS A 81 8.40 -11.90 15.51
N SER A 82 8.64 -13.18 15.22
CA SER A 82 8.60 -13.73 13.86
C SER A 82 8.16 -15.19 13.85
N HIS A 83 7.77 -15.66 12.65
CA HIS A 83 7.40 -17.05 12.43
C HIS A 83 8.58 -18.02 12.67
N GLU A 84 9.81 -17.58 12.42
CA GLU A 84 11.02 -18.37 12.69
C GLU A 84 11.19 -18.65 14.20
N CYS A 85 10.95 -17.65 15.05
CA CYS A 85 10.96 -17.85 16.51
C CYS A 85 9.87 -18.84 16.95
N GLN A 86 8.69 -18.79 16.33
CA GLN A 86 7.60 -19.74 16.61
C GLN A 86 8.02 -21.18 16.27
N LYS A 87 8.65 -21.39 15.10
CA LYS A 87 9.14 -22.72 14.68
C LYS A 87 10.18 -23.29 15.63
N ILE A 88 11.15 -22.49 16.06
CA ILE A 88 12.22 -22.92 16.99
C ILE A 88 11.60 -23.51 18.26
N LEU A 89 10.62 -22.79 18.85
CA LEU A 89 9.95 -23.24 20.06
C LEU A 89 9.09 -24.49 19.81
N TYR A 90 8.41 -24.58 18.67
CA TYR A 90 7.62 -25.74 18.28
C TYR A 90 8.49 -27.01 18.13
N LEU A 91 9.63 -26.90 17.44
CA LEU A 91 10.59 -27.99 17.28
C LEU A 91 11.19 -28.42 18.62
N ALA A 92 11.51 -27.46 19.51
CA ALA A 92 11.99 -27.76 20.85
C ALA A 92 10.95 -28.55 21.68
N LYS A 93 9.66 -28.22 21.57
CA LYS A 93 8.57 -28.96 22.23
C LYS A 93 8.41 -30.37 21.68
N LYS A 94 8.47 -30.53 20.35
CA LYS A 94 8.38 -31.84 19.70
C LYS A 94 9.49 -32.80 20.17
N LYS A 95 10.72 -32.28 20.36
CA LYS A 95 11.85 -33.07 20.87
C LYS A 95 11.67 -33.52 22.34
N LYS A 96 11.05 -32.69 23.18
CA LYS A 96 10.81 -33.01 24.60
C LYS A 96 9.64 -33.97 24.83
N GLY A 97 8.71 -34.08 23.89
CA GLY A 97 7.53 -34.94 23.97
C GLY A 97 7.73 -36.37 23.48
N ASN A 98 8.96 -36.76 23.11
CA ASN A 98 9.30 -38.13 22.74
C ASN A 98 10.27 -38.70 23.79
N PRO A 99 9.78 -39.13 24.98
CA PRO A 99 10.53 -40.09 25.77
C PRO A 99 10.41 -41.42 25.03
N GLY A 100 11.51 -41.86 24.41
CA GLY A 100 11.59 -43.23 23.90
C GLY A 100 11.44 -44.25 25.01
#